data_AF-A0ABD5XNC4-F1
#
_entry.id   AF-A0ABD5XNC4-F1
#
_cell.length_a   1.000
_cell.length_b   1.000
_cell.length_c   1.000
_cell.angle_alpha   90.00
_cell.angle_beta   90.00
_cell.angle_gamma   90.00
#
_symmetry.space_group_name_H-M   'P 1'
#
loop_
_entity.id
_entity.type
_entity.pdbx_description
1 polymer ?
#
loop_
_entity_poly.entity_id
_entity_poly.type
_entity_poly.pdbx_seq_one_letter_code
_entity_poly.pdbx_strand_id
1 'polypeptide(L)'
;MEQRGRRLTDAFVAALELRKHLRKGTAFCGALTDLKLQIETLDDGYPEWHPAPYPFHGMLKLFIYLEVTGDSYRSLTRHPELADVFGLDRIPDESVLSRTWRNRFDDDIRGYITASAHCLVKEVHNEDLSVPEVRPLEEVKQSSEDASEVPEGPTEFSDEEIYQTTRLAREHGFSPFDSKRAQNATYEDTRFFELQTFIGMVGCGTPQGAARFKFRRGKEYGPHGDTHLRAVKKFDPESLLDGFQQATERLLSVIQSDSSFRRPVTVAIDITTIGYFGDVEGMPMVSGTKDSEGRAFKFATLSIVGWNIPLILAVEPVRESSPWDQNPPNRVHRIVRRLVRRAQEHVPIEMVLCDREFDSKAVYQTLSNLNVNYLIPKRIHSAERGAIEAMNEDRQEVATESATVHVDHGSHAMQFLYVPSTKGEGTAVFATNLSVGPKEAETFCRRYSRRWQIENEYKSIKNDFLAKTSSKDYRVRLFYFVFAVLLYNIWRLTDFLLKAGVDGEMDYAPVLTAGECVEIVASGLIPPD
;
A
#
# COMPACT_ATOMS: atom_id res chain seq x y z
N MET A 1 18.34 -24.12 -2.27
CA MET A 1 17.83 -24.05 -3.66
C MET A 1 17.13 -25.34 -4.08
N GLU A 2 17.69 -26.52 -3.82
CA GLU A 2 17.15 -27.82 -4.26
C GLU A 2 15.73 -28.13 -3.72
N GLN A 3 15.46 -27.87 -2.44
CA GLN A 3 14.12 -28.07 -1.85
C GLN A 3 13.06 -27.08 -2.38
N ARG A 4 13.44 -25.83 -2.66
CA ARG A 4 12.52 -24.82 -3.22
C ARG A 4 12.13 -25.15 -4.67
N GLY A 5 13.08 -25.61 -5.48
CA GLY A 5 12.80 -26.09 -6.84
C GLY A 5 11.88 -27.31 -6.85
N ARG A 6 12.07 -28.24 -5.90
CA ARG A 6 11.19 -29.40 -5.73
C ARG A 6 9.76 -29.01 -5.35
N ARG A 7 9.56 -28.07 -4.41
CA ARG A 7 8.22 -27.57 -4.03
C ARG A 7 7.45 -26.95 -5.18
N LEU A 8 8.11 -26.14 -6.01
CA LEU A 8 7.49 -25.59 -7.22
C LEU A 8 7.12 -26.69 -8.21
N THR A 9 7.97 -27.71 -8.34
CA THR A 9 7.69 -28.88 -9.17
C THR A 9 6.46 -29.64 -8.64
N ASP A 10 6.39 -29.91 -7.34
CA ASP A 10 5.26 -30.58 -6.68
C ASP A 10 3.96 -29.76 -6.87
N ALA A 11 4.05 -28.42 -6.78
CA ALA A 11 2.93 -27.51 -7.01
C ALA A 11 2.43 -27.57 -8.47
N PHE A 12 3.34 -27.61 -9.44
CA PHE A 12 3.00 -27.77 -10.85
C PHE A 12 2.42 -29.15 -11.15
N VAL A 13 2.91 -30.21 -10.50
CA VAL A 13 2.36 -31.57 -10.64
C VAL A 13 0.89 -31.60 -10.22
N ALA A 14 0.54 -30.95 -9.10
CA ALA A 14 -0.86 -30.85 -8.65
C ALA A 14 -1.75 -30.13 -9.69
N ALA A 15 -1.26 -29.03 -10.28
CA ALA A 15 -1.97 -28.32 -11.35
C ALA A 15 -2.15 -29.19 -12.61
N LEU A 16 -1.12 -29.91 -13.03
CA LEU A 16 -1.15 -30.79 -14.20
C LEU A 16 -2.09 -32.00 -14.00
N GLU A 17 -2.19 -32.51 -12.77
CA GLU A 17 -3.14 -33.56 -12.42
C GLU A 17 -4.58 -33.06 -12.51
N LEU A 18 -4.88 -31.90 -11.89
CA LEU A 18 -6.19 -31.26 -12.02
C LEU A 18 -6.58 -31.04 -13.49
N ARG A 19 -5.68 -30.46 -14.29
CA ARG A 19 -5.86 -30.26 -15.73
C ARG A 19 -6.17 -31.58 -16.46
N LYS A 20 -5.47 -32.66 -16.13
CA LYS A 20 -5.69 -33.98 -16.74
C LYS A 20 -7.09 -34.54 -16.43
N HIS A 21 -7.62 -34.29 -15.24
CA HIS A 21 -9.00 -34.66 -14.90
C HIS A 21 -10.01 -33.78 -15.65
N LEU A 22 -9.79 -32.47 -15.70
CA LEU A 22 -10.65 -31.54 -16.45
C LEU A 22 -10.72 -31.89 -17.94
N ARG A 23 -9.59 -32.23 -18.58
CA ARG A 23 -9.54 -32.72 -19.97
C ARG A 23 -10.36 -33.97 -20.23
N LYS A 24 -10.57 -34.81 -19.22
CA LYS A 24 -11.39 -36.03 -19.32
C LYS A 24 -12.88 -35.75 -19.12
N GLY A 25 -13.27 -34.48 -18.93
CA GLY A 25 -14.65 -34.07 -18.66
C GLY A 25 -15.07 -34.24 -17.20
N THR A 26 -14.14 -34.45 -16.26
CA THR A 26 -14.44 -34.43 -14.83
C THR A 26 -14.71 -33.00 -14.38
N ALA A 27 -15.81 -32.75 -13.66
CA ALA A 27 -16.10 -31.44 -13.08
C ALA A 27 -15.00 -31.00 -12.08
N PHE A 28 -14.79 -29.69 -11.92
CA PHE A 28 -13.68 -29.15 -11.12
C PHE A 28 -13.65 -29.66 -9.68
N CYS A 29 -14.79 -29.65 -8.98
CA CYS A 29 -14.89 -30.20 -7.63
C CYS A 29 -14.60 -31.71 -7.58
N GLY A 30 -14.98 -32.47 -8.63
CA GLY A 30 -14.63 -33.88 -8.76
C GLY A 30 -13.13 -34.08 -8.94
N ALA A 31 -12.49 -33.27 -9.78
CA ALA A 31 -11.05 -33.27 -9.97
C ALA A 31 -10.29 -32.94 -8.67
N LEU A 32 -10.77 -31.96 -7.89
CA LEU A 32 -10.21 -31.62 -6.57
C LEU A 32 -10.39 -32.75 -5.55
N THR A 33 -11.51 -33.44 -5.57
CA THR A 33 -11.77 -34.60 -4.70
C THR A 33 -10.73 -35.69 -4.95
N ASP A 34 -10.47 -36.01 -6.22
CA ASP A 34 -9.54 -37.06 -6.64
C ASP A 34 -8.05 -36.64 -6.57
N LEU A 35 -7.78 -35.33 -6.46
CA LEU A 35 -6.42 -34.77 -6.45
C LEU A 35 -5.55 -35.36 -5.34
N LYS A 36 -4.34 -35.79 -5.69
CA LYS A 36 -3.33 -36.27 -4.74
C LYS A 36 -2.18 -35.27 -4.67
N LEU A 37 -2.25 -34.37 -3.69
CA LEU A 37 -1.19 -33.39 -3.47
C LEU A 37 0.10 -34.09 -3.02
N GLN A 38 1.20 -33.80 -3.71
CA GLN A 38 2.57 -34.10 -3.26
C GLN A 38 2.98 -33.02 -2.26
N ILE A 39 3.04 -33.37 -0.98
CA ILE A 39 3.21 -32.44 0.15
C ILE A 39 4.38 -32.85 1.05
N GLU A 40 5.20 -33.82 0.67
CA GLU A 40 6.33 -34.32 1.45
C GLU A 40 7.40 -33.24 1.69
N THR A 41 7.36 -32.16 0.91
CA THR A 41 8.24 -30.99 1.02
C THR A 41 7.63 -29.84 1.82
N LEU A 42 6.36 -29.96 2.25
CA LEU A 42 5.62 -28.99 3.05
C LEU A 42 5.55 -29.44 4.52
N ASP A 43 5.74 -28.50 5.44
CA ASP A 43 5.65 -28.74 6.87
C ASP A 43 4.38 -28.08 7.41
N ASP A 44 3.44 -28.86 7.98
CA ASP A 44 2.25 -28.27 8.58
C ASP A 44 2.67 -27.47 9.81
N GLY A 45 2.26 -26.20 9.90
CA GLY A 45 2.55 -25.34 11.05
C GLY A 45 1.97 -25.85 12.38
N TYR A 46 1.16 -26.91 12.33
CA TYR A 46 0.74 -27.67 13.49
C TYR A 46 1.59 -28.94 13.68
N PRO A 47 2.19 -29.15 14.88
CA PRO A 47 2.92 -30.36 15.16
C PRO A 47 1.98 -31.58 15.24
N GLU A 48 2.50 -32.79 15.01
CA GLU A 48 1.71 -34.04 14.92
C GLU A 48 0.79 -34.31 16.13
N TRP A 49 1.14 -33.80 17.31
CA TRP A 49 0.36 -33.95 18.53
C TRP A 49 -0.75 -32.89 18.71
N HIS A 50 -0.78 -31.85 17.87
CA HIS A 50 -1.75 -30.77 17.97
C HIS A 50 -3.14 -31.29 17.60
N PRO A 51 -4.18 -31.03 18.41
CA PRO A 51 -5.57 -31.42 18.11
C PRO A 51 -6.15 -30.46 17.05
N ALA A 52 -5.56 -30.47 15.85
CA ALA A 52 -5.98 -29.64 14.75
C ALA A 52 -7.42 -30.01 14.37
N PRO A 53 -8.37 -29.07 14.37
CA PRO A 53 -9.77 -29.38 14.06
C PRO A 53 -9.99 -29.72 12.58
N TYR A 54 -9.03 -29.43 11.69
CA TYR A 54 -9.13 -29.69 10.26
C TYR A 54 -7.83 -30.30 9.72
N PRO A 55 -7.91 -31.42 8.96
CA PRO A 55 -6.74 -32.10 8.40
C PRO A 55 -5.98 -31.20 7.41
N PHE A 56 -4.66 -31.29 7.41
CA PHE A 56 -3.78 -30.44 6.61
C PHE A 56 -4.08 -30.52 5.12
N HIS A 57 -4.20 -31.74 4.60
CA HIS A 57 -4.47 -32.00 3.20
C HIS A 57 -5.79 -31.37 2.72
N GLY A 58 -6.84 -31.46 3.54
CA GLY A 58 -8.13 -30.85 3.22
C GLY A 58 -8.08 -29.33 3.21
N MET A 59 -7.34 -28.73 4.15
CA MET A 59 -7.11 -27.28 4.15
C MET A 59 -6.32 -26.83 2.92
N LEU A 60 -5.30 -27.58 2.47
CA LEU A 60 -4.58 -27.26 1.23
C LEU A 60 -5.51 -27.27 0.00
N LYS A 61 -6.34 -28.31 -0.15
CA LYS A 61 -7.32 -28.38 -1.25
C LYS A 61 -8.31 -27.22 -1.21
N LEU A 62 -8.80 -26.86 -0.02
CA LEU A 62 -9.71 -25.74 0.18
C LEU A 62 -9.06 -24.43 -0.25
N PHE A 63 -7.81 -24.17 0.13
CA PHE A 63 -7.13 -22.94 -0.25
C PHE A 63 -6.71 -22.91 -1.73
N ILE A 64 -6.40 -24.06 -2.34
CA ILE A 64 -6.24 -24.16 -3.79
C ILE A 64 -7.57 -23.82 -4.49
N TYR A 65 -8.69 -24.34 -4.01
CA TYR A 65 -10.01 -23.99 -4.54
C TYR A 65 -10.27 -22.48 -4.45
N LEU A 66 -10.06 -21.87 -3.27
CA LEU A 66 -10.23 -20.42 -3.10
C LEU A 66 -9.33 -19.61 -4.04
N GLU A 67 -8.09 -20.05 -4.25
CA GLU A 67 -7.14 -19.34 -5.12
C GLU A 67 -7.42 -19.60 -6.61
N VAL A 68 -8.03 -20.72 -7.00
CA VAL A 68 -8.45 -21.00 -8.38
C VAL A 68 -9.74 -20.27 -8.74
N THR A 69 -10.69 -20.21 -7.80
CA THR A 69 -12.02 -19.62 -8.03
C THR A 69 -12.07 -18.12 -7.77
N GLY A 70 -11.14 -17.59 -6.97
CA GLY A 70 -11.21 -16.21 -6.47
C GLY A 70 -12.28 -16.00 -5.41
N ASP A 71 -12.88 -17.08 -4.88
CA ASP A 71 -13.95 -17.00 -3.90
C ASP A 71 -13.51 -16.37 -2.57
N SER A 72 -14.47 -15.73 -1.89
CA SER A 72 -14.24 -15.22 -0.54
C SER A 72 -14.51 -16.30 0.53
N TYR A 73 -13.90 -16.15 1.70
CA TYR A 73 -14.21 -16.99 2.87
C TYR A 73 -15.72 -17.00 3.19
N ARG A 74 -16.38 -15.86 3.02
CA ARG A 74 -17.83 -15.74 3.21
C ARG A 74 -18.63 -16.51 2.16
N SER A 75 -18.17 -16.53 0.91
CA SER A 75 -18.79 -17.34 -0.15
C SER A 75 -18.76 -18.82 0.23
N LEU A 76 -17.60 -19.31 0.67
CA LEU A 76 -17.39 -20.71 1.01
C LEU A 76 -18.31 -21.21 2.14
N THR A 77 -18.57 -20.38 3.15
CA THR A 77 -19.49 -20.72 4.26
C THR A 77 -20.96 -20.87 3.83
N ARG A 78 -21.33 -20.42 2.63
CA ARG A 78 -22.68 -20.62 2.05
C ARG A 78 -22.82 -21.94 1.30
N HIS A 79 -21.72 -22.67 1.13
CA HIS A 79 -21.63 -23.92 0.38
C HIS A 79 -21.10 -25.06 1.26
N PRO A 80 -21.87 -25.49 2.29
CA PRO A 80 -21.44 -26.57 3.20
C PRO A 80 -21.15 -27.88 2.49
N GLU A 81 -21.75 -28.13 1.32
CA GLU A 81 -21.52 -29.30 0.46
C GLU A 81 -20.08 -29.42 -0.04
N LEU A 82 -19.31 -28.32 -0.07
CA LEU A 82 -17.90 -28.36 -0.47
C LEU A 82 -17.00 -29.00 0.59
N ALA A 83 -17.49 -29.22 1.81
CA ALA A 83 -16.71 -29.88 2.86
C ALA A 83 -16.24 -31.27 2.42
N ASP A 84 -17.12 -32.03 1.76
CA ASP A 84 -16.82 -33.36 1.24
C ASP A 84 -15.74 -33.32 0.14
N VAL A 85 -15.75 -32.29 -0.71
CA VAL A 85 -14.74 -32.09 -1.78
C VAL A 85 -13.33 -31.98 -1.20
N PHE A 86 -13.22 -31.35 -0.04
CA PHE A 86 -11.95 -31.16 0.66
C PHE A 86 -11.64 -32.29 1.65
N GLY A 87 -12.54 -33.25 1.84
CA GLY A 87 -12.40 -34.29 2.87
C GLY A 87 -12.45 -33.73 4.29
N LEU A 88 -13.29 -32.71 4.52
CA LEU A 88 -13.51 -32.07 5.80
C LEU A 88 -14.91 -32.42 6.33
N ASP A 89 -15.05 -32.56 7.66
CA ASP A 89 -16.37 -32.82 8.28
C ASP A 89 -17.34 -31.64 8.11
N ARG A 90 -16.80 -30.42 7.99
CA ARG A 90 -17.55 -29.18 7.73
C ARG A 90 -16.63 -28.10 7.16
N ILE A 91 -17.23 -27.10 6.51
CA ILE A 91 -16.49 -25.90 6.10
C ILE A 91 -16.04 -25.10 7.34
N PRO A 92 -14.74 -24.74 7.47
CA PRO A 92 -14.27 -23.89 8.55
C PRO A 92 -14.90 -22.50 8.48
N ASP A 93 -15.16 -21.91 9.65
CA ASP A 93 -15.64 -20.53 9.69
C ASP A 93 -14.57 -19.54 9.18
N GLU A 94 -15.01 -18.33 8.83
CA GLU A 94 -14.14 -17.28 8.29
C GLU A 94 -12.96 -16.98 9.22
N SER A 95 -13.16 -17.03 10.54
CA SER A 95 -12.09 -16.79 11.51
C SER A 95 -11.02 -17.89 11.49
N VAL A 96 -11.43 -19.14 11.30
CA VAL A 96 -10.54 -20.31 11.20
C VAL A 96 -9.78 -20.31 9.88
N LEU A 97 -10.43 -20.00 8.76
CA LEU A 97 -9.76 -19.82 7.46
C LEU A 97 -8.71 -18.72 7.57
N SER A 98 -9.11 -17.58 8.13
CA SER A 98 -8.23 -16.43 8.33
C SER A 98 -7.04 -16.75 9.23
N ARG A 99 -7.23 -17.49 10.35
CA ARG A 99 -6.13 -17.95 11.22
C ARG A 99 -5.26 -19.00 10.55
N THR A 100 -5.84 -19.91 9.76
CA THR A 100 -5.08 -20.94 9.03
C THR A 100 -4.13 -20.29 8.05
N TRP A 101 -4.63 -19.39 7.21
CA TRP A 101 -3.79 -18.68 6.25
C TRP A 101 -2.69 -17.88 6.94
N ARG A 102 -2.98 -17.17 8.03
CA ARG A 102 -2.02 -16.30 8.72
C ARG A 102 -0.98 -17.04 9.58
N ASN A 103 -1.40 -18.08 10.29
CA ASN A 103 -0.63 -18.64 11.40
C ASN A 103 -0.24 -20.11 11.21
N ARG A 104 -0.99 -20.88 10.39
CA ARG A 104 -0.70 -22.30 10.15
C ARG A 104 0.09 -22.51 8.86
N PHE A 105 -0.21 -21.73 7.82
CA PHE A 105 0.47 -21.82 6.54
C PHE A 105 1.63 -20.84 6.48
N ASP A 106 2.83 -21.38 6.35
CA ASP A 106 4.04 -20.61 6.09
C ASP A 106 4.09 -20.14 4.62
N ASP A 107 5.14 -19.39 4.26
CA ASP A 107 5.26 -18.85 2.91
C ASP A 107 5.54 -19.95 1.86
N ASP A 108 6.04 -21.12 2.26
CA ASP A 108 6.23 -22.28 1.38
C ASP A 108 4.89 -22.93 1.02
N ILE A 109 4.00 -23.14 2.00
CA ILE A 109 2.64 -23.63 1.78
C ILE A 109 1.83 -22.63 0.97
N ARG A 110 1.89 -21.33 1.31
CA ARG A 110 1.19 -20.29 0.55
C ARG A 110 1.71 -20.24 -0.88
N GLY A 111 3.04 -20.29 -1.07
CA GLY A 111 3.68 -20.34 -2.37
C GLY A 111 3.26 -21.56 -3.18
N TYR A 112 3.15 -22.74 -2.56
CA TYR A 112 2.65 -23.97 -3.18
C TYR A 112 1.20 -23.80 -3.65
N ILE A 113 0.31 -23.33 -2.78
CA ILE A 113 -1.11 -23.11 -3.08
C ILE A 113 -1.24 -22.15 -4.27
N THR A 114 -0.56 -21.01 -4.19
CA THR A 114 -0.55 -19.99 -5.22
C THR A 114 0.00 -20.54 -6.53
N ALA A 115 1.18 -21.16 -6.53
CA ALA A 115 1.79 -21.72 -7.75
C ALA A 115 0.91 -22.81 -8.40
N SER A 116 0.33 -23.72 -7.60
CA SER A 116 -0.61 -24.74 -8.09
C SER A 116 -1.85 -24.13 -8.71
N ALA A 117 -2.52 -23.23 -7.99
CA ALA A 117 -3.72 -22.58 -8.46
C ALA A 117 -3.46 -21.74 -9.71
N HIS A 118 -2.35 -21.00 -9.71
CA HIS A 118 -1.97 -20.10 -10.79
C HIS A 118 -1.60 -20.86 -12.05
N CYS A 119 -0.83 -21.94 -11.91
CA CYS A 119 -0.55 -22.83 -13.02
C CYS A 119 -1.84 -23.44 -13.57
N LEU A 120 -2.75 -23.92 -12.73
CA LEU A 120 -4.00 -24.50 -13.21
C LEU A 120 -4.85 -23.48 -13.99
N VAL A 121 -5.00 -22.26 -13.47
CA VAL A 121 -5.74 -21.20 -14.16
C VAL A 121 -5.09 -20.91 -15.52
N LYS A 122 -3.76 -20.76 -15.57
CA LYS A 122 -3.00 -20.62 -16.82
C LYS A 122 -3.31 -21.74 -17.81
N GLU A 123 -3.28 -22.99 -17.35
CA GLU A 123 -3.51 -24.15 -18.20
C GLU A 123 -4.97 -24.30 -18.68
N VAL A 124 -5.96 -23.99 -17.85
CA VAL A 124 -7.38 -24.04 -18.21
C VAL A 124 -7.68 -23.04 -19.33
N HIS A 125 -7.16 -21.82 -19.23
CA HIS A 125 -7.36 -20.78 -20.24
C HIS A 125 -6.50 -21.01 -21.49
N ASN A 126 -5.25 -21.45 -21.36
CA ASN A 126 -4.38 -21.76 -22.51
C ASN A 126 -4.97 -22.85 -23.42
N GLU A 127 -5.78 -23.75 -22.86
CA GLU A 127 -6.39 -24.87 -23.57
C GLU A 127 -7.90 -24.68 -23.84
N ASP A 128 -8.44 -23.50 -23.53
CA ASP A 128 -9.86 -23.15 -23.70
C ASP A 128 -10.82 -24.19 -23.08
N LEU A 129 -10.46 -24.68 -21.88
CA LEU A 129 -11.27 -25.65 -21.15
C LEU A 129 -12.46 -24.93 -20.48
N SER A 130 -13.68 -25.37 -20.77
CA SER A 130 -14.89 -24.82 -20.16
C SER A 130 -15.04 -25.27 -18.70
N VAL A 131 -14.49 -24.46 -17.78
CA VAL A 131 -14.56 -24.69 -16.33
C VAL A 131 -15.05 -23.39 -15.66
N PRO A 132 -16.37 -23.24 -15.44
CA PRO A 132 -16.98 -21.97 -15.05
C PRO A 132 -16.55 -21.47 -13.66
N GLU A 133 -16.06 -22.35 -12.80
CA GLU A 133 -15.56 -22.01 -11.47
C GLU A 133 -14.17 -21.35 -11.51
N VAL A 134 -13.41 -21.52 -12.59
CA VAL A 134 -12.02 -21.02 -12.69
C VAL A 134 -12.04 -19.53 -12.98
N ARG A 135 -11.32 -18.76 -12.17
CA ARG A 135 -11.22 -17.31 -12.32
C ARG A 135 -10.50 -16.92 -13.63
N PRO A 136 -10.67 -15.67 -14.10
CA PRO A 136 -9.99 -15.18 -15.29
C PRO A 136 -8.46 -15.30 -15.19
N LEU A 137 -7.80 -15.46 -16.34
CA LEU A 137 -6.34 -15.63 -16.42
C LEU A 137 -5.59 -14.37 -15.94
N GLU A 138 -6.20 -13.22 -16.08
CA GLU A 138 -5.69 -11.88 -15.80
C GLU A 138 -5.44 -11.68 -14.29
N GLU A 139 -6.24 -12.32 -13.44
CA GLU A 139 -6.12 -12.25 -11.98
C GLU A 139 -4.93 -13.04 -11.41
N VAL A 140 -4.23 -13.81 -12.25
CA VAL A 140 -3.22 -14.79 -11.86
C VAL A 140 -1.81 -14.41 -12.29
N LYS A 141 -1.67 -13.68 -13.39
CA LYS A 141 -0.37 -13.37 -13.97
C LYS A 141 0.49 -12.40 -13.13
N GLN A 142 -0.06 -11.81 -12.06
CA GLN A 142 0.61 -10.75 -11.27
C GLN A 142 1.66 -11.22 -10.24
N SER A 143 1.99 -12.52 -10.10
CA SER A 143 2.80 -12.99 -8.95
C SER A 143 4.05 -13.83 -9.23
N SER A 144 4.58 -13.91 -10.45
CA SER A 144 5.83 -14.68 -10.70
C SER A 144 6.84 -13.92 -11.57
N GLU A 145 7.89 -13.44 -10.89
CA GLU A 145 9.32 -13.35 -11.31
C GLU A 145 9.98 -11.97 -11.22
N ASP A 146 11.06 -11.91 -10.41
CA ASP A 146 12.08 -10.86 -10.48
C ASP A 146 12.95 -11.11 -11.74
N ALA A 147 13.03 -10.06 -12.57
CA ALA A 147 14.14 -9.67 -13.45
C ALA A 147 14.92 -10.78 -14.20
N SER A 148 14.66 -10.93 -15.51
CA SER A 148 15.66 -10.99 -16.59
C SER A 148 15.01 -10.97 -17.98
N GLU A 149 15.36 -9.94 -18.75
CA GLU A 149 15.30 -9.77 -20.23
C GLU A 149 13.94 -9.77 -20.96
N VAL A 150 13.70 -8.61 -21.58
CA VAL A 150 12.52 -8.09 -22.28
C VAL A 150 12.37 -8.70 -23.70
N PRO A 151 11.20 -8.55 -24.35
CA PRO A 151 11.18 -7.64 -25.49
C PRO A 151 10.06 -6.60 -25.46
N GLU A 152 10.42 -5.45 -26.00
CA GLU A 152 9.80 -4.14 -25.89
C GLU A 152 8.47 -4.04 -26.65
N GLY A 153 7.56 -3.26 -26.07
CA GLY A 153 6.45 -2.61 -26.74
C GLY A 153 5.50 -2.06 -25.68
N PRO A 154 5.29 -0.73 -25.55
CA PRO A 154 4.13 -0.27 -24.80
C PRO A 154 2.90 -0.84 -25.51
N THR A 155 1.94 -1.38 -24.77
CA THR A 155 0.59 -1.41 -25.31
C THR A 155 0.24 0.04 -25.60
N GLU A 156 0.27 0.43 -26.87
CA GLU A 156 0.00 1.82 -27.26
C GLU A 156 -1.47 2.09 -26.99
N PHE A 157 -1.76 2.69 -25.84
CA PHE A 157 -3.05 3.30 -25.56
C PHE A 157 -3.28 4.44 -26.54
N SER A 158 -4.50 4.58 -27.04
CA SER A 158 -4.83 5.77 -27.81
C SER A 158 -4.78 7.02 -26.92
N ASP A 159 -4.38 8.15 -27.52
CA ASP A 159 -4.43 9.45 -26.85
C ASP A 159 -5.81 9.71 -26.23
N GLU A 160 -6.89 9.31 -26.91
CA GLU A 160 -8.27 9.46 -26.43
C GLU A 160 -8.52 8.66 -25.15
N GLU A 161 -8.10 7.40 -25.07
CA GLU A 161 -8.25 6.57 -23.85
C GLU A 161 -7.48 7.16 -22.67
N ILE A 162 -6.24 7.62 -22.93
CA ILE A 162 -5.41 8.32 -21.95
C ILE A 162 -6.12 9.59 -21.44
N TYR A 163 -6.67 10.40 -22.33
CA TYR A 163 -7.37 11.63 -21.97
C TYR A 163 -8.66 11.36 -21.19
N GLN A 164 -9.48 10.40 -21.62
CA GLN A 164 -10.73 10.06 -20.95
C GLN A 164 -10.49 9.51 -19.55
N THR A 165 -9.50 8.62 -19.41
CA THR A 165 -9.15 8.01 -18.12
C THR A 165 -8.57 9.04 -17.15
N THR A 166 -7.65 9.89 -17.63
CA THR A 166 -7.08 10.96 -16.81
C THR A 166 -8.14 11.98 -16.38
N ARG A 167 -9.08 12.29 -17.29
CA ARG A 167 -10.22 13.19 -16.99
C ARG A 167 -11.10 12.61 -15.89
N LEU A 168 -11.45 11.32 -15.98
CA LEU A 168 -12.24 10.66 -14.96
C LEU A 168 -11.54 10.74 -13.59
N ALA A 169 -10.27 10.33 -13.51
CA ALA A 169 -9.50 10.39 -12.27
C ALA A 169 -9.42 11.83 -11.70
N ARG A 170 -9.22 12.83 -12.57
CA ARG A 170 -9.23 14.25 -12.19
C ARG A 170 -10.57 14.70 -11.61
N GLU A 171 -11.68 14.36 -12.24
CA GLU A 171 -13.02 14.77 -11.79
C GLU A 171 -13.35 14.18 -10.41
N HIS A 172 -13.02 12.90 -10.20
CA HIS A 172 -13.14 12.25 -8.89
C HIS A 172 -12.25 12.91 -7.83
N GLY A 173 -11.01 13.26 -8.18
CA GLY A 173 -10.05 13.87 -7.26
C GLY A 173 -10.38 15.32 -6.89
N PHE A 174 -10.80 16.16 -7.85
CA PHE A 174 -11.02 17.59 -7.61
C PHE A 174 -12.37 17.90 -6.99
N SER A 175 -13.41 17.12 -7.28
CA SER A 175 -14.78 17.46 -6.87
C SER A 175 -14.97 17.67 -5.36
N PRO A 176 -14.27 16.96 -4.45
CA PRO A 176 -14.43 17.19 -3.01
C PRO A 176 -13.77 18.47 -2.45
N PHE A 177 -12.96 19.16 -3.24
CA PHE A 177 -12.31 20.39 -2.81
C PHE A 177 -13.20 21.59 -3.12
N ASP A 178 -13.82 22.15 -2.08
CA ASP A 178 -14.62 23.37 -2.15
C ASP A 178 -13.94 24.51 -1.37
N SER A 179 -13.59 25.57 -2.09
CA SER A 179 -12.96 26.78 -1.53
C SER A 179 -13.94 27.69 -0.79
N LYS A 180 -15.26 27.39 -0.84
CA LYS A 180 -16.36 28.16 -0.26
C LYS A 180 -16.32 29.64 -0.67
N ARG A 181 -15.86 29.92 -1.90
CA ARG A 181 -15.85 31.28 -2.46
C ARG A 181 -17.28 31.73 -2.74
N ALA A 182 -17.46 33.06 -2.80
CA ALA A 182 -18.78 33.65 -3.00
C ALA A 182 -19.40 33.20 -4.34
N GLN A 183 -20.73 33.07 -4.39
CA GLN A 183 -21.46 32.61 -5.58
C GLN A 183 -21.27 33.50 -6.82
N ASN A 184 -20.84 34.76 -6.65
CA ASN A 184 -20.50 35.67 -7.75
C ASN A 184 -19.02 35.57 -8.20
N ALA A 185 -18.34 34.47 -7.89
CA ALA A 185 -16.96 34.26 -8.31
C ALA A 185 -16.86 34.12 -9.84
N THR A 186 -15.85 34.78 -10.43
CA THR A 186 -15.61 34.76 -11.88
C THR A 186 -15.16 33.40 -12.42
N TYR A 187 -14.59 32.55 -11.56
CA TYR A 187 -13.96 31.30 -11.93
C TYR A 187 -14.36 30.20 -10.96
N GLU A 188 -14.77 29.05 -11.48
CA GLU A 188 -15.00 27.81 -10.75
C GLU A 188 -13.74 27.29 -10.05
N ASP A 189 -13.89 26.47 -9.02
CA ASP A 189 -12.77 25.89 -8.26
C ASP A 189 -11.86 25.00 -9.12
N THR A 190 -12.44 24.26 -10.07
CA THR A 190 -11.69 23.49 -11.06
C THR A 190 -10.64 24.32 -11.79
N ARG A 191 -10.93 25.60 -12.10
CA ARG A 191 -9.96 26.50 -12.76
C ARG A 191 -8.80 26.88 -11.83
N PHE A 192 -9.02 26.94 -10.52
CA PHE A 192 -7.94 27.15 -9.56
C PHE A 192 -7.09 25.91 -9.43
N PHE A 193 -7.71 24.72 -9.43
CA PHE A 193 -7.00 23.46 -9.38
C PHE A 193 -6.19 23.20 -10.65
N GLU A 194 -6.71 23.51 -11.84
CA GLU A 194 -5.92 23.52 -13.08
C GLU A 194 -4.68 24.44 -12.98
N LEU A 195 -4.86 25.67 -12.46
CA LEU A 195 -3.74 26.59 -12.25
C LEU A 195 -2.76 26.04 -11.21
N GLN A 196 -3.23 25.45 -10.10
CA GLN A 196 -2.36 24.87 -9.08
C GLN A 196 -1.55 23.70 -9.64
N THR A 197 -2.18 22.80 -10.40
CA THR A 197 -1.52 21.70 -11.11
C THR A 197 -0.45 22.25 -12.05
N PHE A 198 -0.78 23.28 -12.84
CA PHE A 198 0.16 23.92 -13.75
C PHE A 198 1.36 24.55 -13.03
N ILE A 199 1.15 25.20 -11.88
CA ILE A 199 2.23 25.78 -11.07
C ILE A 199 3.17 24.67 -10.55
N GLY A 200 2.59 23.54 -10.12
CA GLY A 200 3.30 22.32 -9.72
C GLY A 200 4.19 21.79 -10.83
N MET A 201 3.57 21.48 -11.97
CA MET A 201 4.22 20.98 -13.19
C MET A 201 5.44 21.80 -13.62
N VAL A 202 5.28 23.13 -13.60
CA VAL A 202 6.32 24.05 -14.06
C VAL A 202 7.38 24.31 -12.97
N GLY A 203 7.11 23.90 -11.73
CA GLY A 203 8.02 24.06 -10.61
C GLY A 203 8.34 25.53 -10.31
N CYS A 204 7.32 26.40 -10.35
CA CYS A 204 7.48 27.85 -10.17
C CYS A 204 6.56 28.43 -9.08
N GLY A 205 6.74 29.71 -8.76
CA GLY A 205 5.87 30.43 -7.83
C GLY A 205 4.58 30.93 -8.49
N THR A 206 3.55 31.22 -7.70
CA THR A 206 2.21 31.60 -8.20
C THR A 206 2.20 32.78 -9.19
N PRO A 207 2.96 33.89 -8.99
CA PRO A 207 2.97 34.99 -9.95
C PRO A 207 3.47 34.57 -11.34
N GLN A 208 4.59 33.84 -11.39
CA GLN A 208 5.16 33.35 -12.64
C GLN A 208 4.27 32.29 -13.29
N GLY A 209 3.72 31.37 -12.48
CA GLY A 209 2.84 30.32 -12.96
C GLY A 209 1.54 30.86 -13.53
N ALA A 210 0.89 31.81 -12.87
CA ALA A 210 -0.33 32.44 -13.38
C ALA A 210 -0.10 33.21 -14.70
N ALA A 211 1.02 33.92 -14.82
CA ALA A 211 1.39 34.60 -16.05
C ALA A 211 1.62 33.62 -17.21
N ARG A 212 2.35 32.53 -16.96
CA ARG A 212 2.60 31.46 -17.95
C ARG A 212 1.32 30.70 -18.32
N PHE A 213 0.44 30.47 -17.35
CA PHE A 213 -0.85 29.82 -17.57
C PHE A 213 -1.74 30.66 -18.48
N LYS A 214 -1.88 31.96 -18.20
CA LYS A 214 -2.60 32.91 -19.07
C LYS A 214 -1.96 33.06 -20.45
N PHE A 215 -0.63 33.02 -20.54
CA PHE A 215 0.06 33.05 -21.82
C PHE A 215 -0.31 31.84 -22.69
N ARG A 216 -0.41 30.64 -22.10
CA ARG A 216 -0.76 29.41 -22.82
C ARG A 216 -2.25 29.24 -23.09
N ARG A 217 -3.12 29.69 -22.17
CA ARG A 217 -4.57 29.42 -22.20
C ARG A 217 -5.43 30.62 -22.60
N GLY A 218 -4.84 31.80 -22.71
CA GLY A 218 -5.54 33.06 -22.95
C GLY A 218 -5.63 33.93 -21.68
N LYS A 219 -5.60 35.26 -21.87
CA LYS A 219 -5.50 36.24 -20.77
C LYS A 219 -6.63 36.12 -19.74
N GLU A 220 -7.83 35.79 -20.21
CA GLU A 220 -9.05 35.68 -19.38
C GLU A 220 -9.28 34.29 -18.79
N TYR A 221 -8.51 33.27 -19.21
CA TYR A 221 -8.82 31.87 -18.88
C TYR A 221 -8.65 31.53 -17.40
N GLY A 222 -7.63 32.11 -16.74
CA GLY A 222 -7.26 31.76 -15.36
C GLY A 222 -7.20 32.97 -14.42
N PRO A 223 -7.31 32.74 -13.10
CA PRO A 223 -7.20 33.82 -12.11
C PRO A 223 -5.79 34.43 -12.06
N HIS A 224 -5.67 35.63 -11.51
CA HIS A 224 -4.37 36.21 -11.14
C HIS A 224 -3.73 35.43 -9.98
N GLY A 225 -2.41 35.44 -9.89
CA GLY A 225 -1.68 34.71 -8.85
C GLY A 225 -2.09 35.11 -7.42
N ASP A 226 -2.36 36.40 -7.19
CA ASP A 226 -2.85 36.87 -5.89
C ASP A 226 -4.25 36.37 -5.56
N THR A 227 -5.14 36.30 -6.57
CA THR A 227 -6.48 35.73 -6.42
C THR A 227 -6.39 34.26 -6.07
N HIS A 228 -5.50 33.52 -6.73
CA HIS A 228 -5.20 32.13 -6.43
C HIS A 228 -4.70 31.96 -4.98
N LEU A 229 -3.67 32.70 -4.57
CA LEU A 229 -3.15 32.62 -3.19
C LEU A 229 -4.21 32.99 -2.13
N ARG A 230 -5.07 33.97 -2.41
CA ARG A 230 -6.19 34.30 -1.51
C ARG A 230 -7.19 33.16 -1.39
N ALA A 231 -7.51 32.46 -2.49
CA ALA A 231 -8.38 31.29 -2.47
C ALA A 231 -7.74 30.14 -1.65
N VAL A 232 -6.46 29.84 -1.90
CA VAL A 232 -5.71 28.83 -1.14
C VAL A 232 -5.74 29.10 0.37
N LYS A 233 -5.59 30.36 0.78
CA LYS A 233 -5.62 30.74 2.21
C LYS A 233 -6.99 30.60 2.88
N LYS A 234 -8.07 30.41 2.11
CA LYS A 234 -9.42 30.18 2.64
C LYS A 234 -9.65 28.73 3.05
N PHE A 235 -8.87 27.78 2.52
CA PHE A 235 -8.91 26.40 2.99
C PHE A 235 -8.39 26.35 4.42
N ASP A 236 -9.29 26.08 5.36
CA ASP A 236 -8.88 25.72 6.71
C ASP A 236 -8.22 24.33 6.70
N PRO A 237 -7.23 24.07 7.58
CA PRO A 237 -6.49 22.82 7.58
C PRO A 237 -7.34 21.56 7.73
N GLU A 238 -8.43 21.60 8.50
CA GLU A 238 -9.28 20.45 8.74
C GLU A 238 -10.14 20.14 7.51
N SER A 239 -10.86 21.13 6.97
CA SER A 239 -11.65 20.95 5.75
C SER A 239 -10.80 20.54 4.55
N LEU A 240 -9.54 20.98 4.48
CA LEU A 240 -8.61 20.55 3.44
C LEU A 240 -8.27 19.04 3.55
N LEU A 241 -8.01 18.56 4.76
CA LEU A 241 -7.73 17.14 4.99
C LEU A 241 -8.98 16.27 4.81
N ASP A 242 -10.15 16.78 5.21
CA ASP A 242 -11.43 16.11 4.99
C ASP A 242 -11.80 16.06 3.49
N GLY A 243 -11.47 17.12 2.73
CA GLY A 243 -11.60 17.14 1.28
C GLY A 243 -10.68 16.11 0.61
N PHE A 244 -9.44 16.00 1.08
CA PHE A 244 -8.51 14.95 0.63
C PHE A 244 -9.03 13.54 0.95
N GLN A 245 -9.63 13.35 2.13
CA GLN A 245 -10.20 12.07 2.55
C GLN A 245 -11.37 11.65 1.64
N GLN A 246 -12.30 12.58 1.37
CA GLN A 246 -13.40 12.36 0.44
C GLN A 246 -12.92 12.11 -1.00
N ALA A 247 -11.87 12.80 -1.45
CA ALA A 247 -11.27 12.55 -2.76
C ALA A 247 -10.67 11.16 -2.84
N THR A 248 -9.97 10.72 -1.80
CA THR A 248 -9.42 9.36 -1.72
C THR A 248 -10.52 8.30 -1.74
N GLU A 249 -11.61 8.49 -1.00
CA GLU A 249 -12.77 7.60 -1.02
C GLU A 249 -13.36 7.48 -2.43
N ARG A 250 -13.54 8.60 -3.12
CA ARG A 250 -14.06 8.61 -4.50
C ARG A 250 -13.12 7.95 -5.49
N LEU A 251 -11.82 8.20 -5.40
CA LEU A 251 -10.81 7.54 -6.24
C LEU A 251 -10.83 6.02 -6.02
N LEU A 252 -10.91 5.58 -4.75
CA LEU A 252 -11.02 4.16 -4.41
C LEU A 252 -12.32 3.54 -4.90
N SER A 253 -13.45 4.28 -4.89
CA SER A 253 -14.74 3.75 -5.37
C SER A 253 -14.71 3.31 -6.84
N VAL A 254 -13.83 3.91 -7.66
CA VAL A 254 -13.65 3.51 -9.07
C VAL A 254 -13.04 2.11 -9.18
N ILE A 255 -12.30 1.67 -8.17
CA ILE A 255 -11.52 0.41 -8.18
C ILE A 255 -11.97 -0.58 -7.09
N GLN A 256 -13.04 -0.27 -6.35
CA GLN A 256 -13.55 -1.12 -5.25
C GLN A 256 -14.05 -2.49 -5.70
N SER A 257 -14.42 -2.64 -6.97
CA SER A 257 -14.77 -3.95 -7.54
C SER A 257 -13.56 -4.85 -7.75
N ASP A 258 -12.33 -4.32 -7.74
CA ASP A 258 -11.09 -5.06 -7.94
C ASP A 258 -10.73 -5.92 -6.72
N SER A 259 -10.23 -7.13 -6.97
CA SER A 259 -9.90 -8.11 -5.93
C SER A 259 -8.75 -7.64 -5.02
N SER A 260 -7.86 -6.77 -5.51
CA SER A 260 -6.69 -6.22 -4.79
C SER A 260 -7.07 -5.38 -3.57
N PHE A 261 -8.26 -4.76 -3.58
CA PHE A 261 -8.76 -3.91 -2.49
C PHE A 261 -9.79 -4.60 -1.60
N ARG A 262 -10.18 -5.84 -1.92
CA ARG A 262 -11.08 -6.66 -1.09
C ARG A 262 -10.34 -7.38 0.04
N ARG A 263 -9.01 -7.50 -0.05
CA ARG A 263 -8.14 -8.12 0.97
C ARG A 263 -7.53 -7.04 1.88
N PRO A 264 -7.29 -7.33 3.17
CA PRO A 264 -6.54 -6.44 4.05
C PRO A 264 -5.19 -6.03 3.44
N VAL A 265 -4.90 -4.73 3.45
CA VAL A 265 -3.71 -4.18 2.80
C VAL A 265 -2.56 -3.99 3.79
N THR A 266 -1.33 -4.05 3.30
CA THR A 266 -0.16 -3.55 4.04
C THR A 266 0.02 -2.08 3.72
N VAL A 267 0.20 -1.27 4.75
CA VAL A 267 0.44 0.17 4.62
C VAL A 267 1.76 0.54 5.27
N ALA A 268 2.30 1.69 4.88
CA ALA A 268 3.50 2.22 5.49
C ALA A 268 3.33 3.70 5.83
N ILE A 269 3.86 4.10 6.99
CA ILE A 269 3.84 5.48 7.49
C ILE A 269 5.23 6.08 7.35
N ASP A 270 5.34 7.24 6.71
CA ASP A 270 6.60 7.96 6.59
C ASP A 270 6.45 9.46 6.77
N ILE A 271 7.52 10.14 7.18
CA ILE A 271 7.56 11.59 7.37
C ILE A 271 8.43 12.22 6.29
N THR A 272 7.85 13.13 5.53
CA THR A 272 8.57 13.95 4.56
C THR A 272 8.74 15.38 5.04
N THR A 273 9.81 16.01 4.58
CA THR A 273 10.17 17.39 4.91
C THR A 273 10.15 18.29 3.68
N ILE A 274 9.63 19.51 3.85
CA ILE A 274 9.71 20.60 2.87
C ILE A 274 10.49 21.74 3.50
N GLY A 275 11.63 22.10 2.90
CA GLY A 275 12.55 23.10 3.41
C GLY A 275 11.90 24.47 3.64
N TYR A 276 12.28 25.10 4.74
CA TYR A 276 11.90 26.45 5.13
C TYR A 276 13.14 27.29 5.37
N PHE A 277 13.22 28.43 4.69
CA PHE A 277 14.38 29.32 4.70
C PHE A 277 14.05 30.71 5.26
N GLY A 278 12.87 30.88 5.85
CA GLY A 278 12.45 32.12 6.47
C GLY A 278 12.78 32.17 7.96
N ASP A 279 12.49 33.32 8.57
CA ASP A 279 12.54 33.49 10.02
C ASP A 279 11.53 32.58 10.75
N VAL A 280 11.94 32.01 11.89
CA VAL A 280 11.18 31.02 12.66
C VAL A 280 10.30 31.64 13.74
N GLU A 281 10.49 32.93 14.04
CA GLU A 281 9.67 33.63 15.04
C GLU A 281 8.18 33.59 14.63
N GLY A 282 7.33 33.12 15.54
CA GLY A 282 5.89 32.97 15.30
C GLY A 282 5.51 31.85 14.31
N MET A 283 6.40 30.89 14.01
CA MET A 283 6.15 29.79 13.08
C MET A 283 6.01 28.42 13.78
N PRO A 284 4.88 28.13 14.46
CA PRO A 284 4.72 26.94 15.32
C PRO A 284 4.70 25.59 14.56
N MET A 285 4.59 25.63 13.23
CA MET A 285 4.57 24.43 12.37
C MET A 285 5.91 24.14 11.69
N VAL A 286 6.93 24.99 11.92
CA VAL A 286 8.28 24.77 11.42
C VAL A 286 9.07 23.96 12.44
N SER A 287 9.64 22.84 12.00
CA SER A 287 10.44 21.93 12.82
C SER A 287 11.89 21.90 12.35
N GLY A 288 12.81 21.50 13.24
CA GLY A 288 14.19 21.20 12.86
C GLY A 288 14.31 19.97 11.96
N THR A 289 15.35 19.91 11.13
CA THR A 289 15.70 18.69 10.38
C THR A 289 16.83 17.93 11.08
N LYS A 290 17.29 16.82 10.47
CA LYS A 290 18.47 16.09 10.96
C LYS A 290 19.75 16.93 10.87
N ASP A 291 19.78 17.88 9.93
CA ASP A 291 20.79 18.91 9.84
C ASP A 291 20.46 19.98 10.89
N SER A 292 21.36 20.22 11.84
CA SER A 292 21.13 21.12 12.99
C SER A 292 20.68 22.53 12.60
N GLU A 293 21.08 22.99 11.42
CA GLU A 293 20.73 24.30 10.85
C GLU A 293 19.47 24.28 9.97
N GLY A 294 19.07 23.10 9.48
CA GLY A 294 17.93 22.97 8.59
C GLY A 294 16.59 23.16 9.31
N ARG A 295 15.65 23.79 8.61
CA ARG A 295 14.27 24.04 9.06
C ARG A 295 13.32 23.56 7.99
N ALA A 296 12.20 22.95 8.39
CA ALA A 296 11.23 22.40 7.46
C ALA A 296 9.82 22.33 8.02
N PHE A 297 8.84 22.35 7.13
CA PHE A 297 7.51 21.80 7.41
C PHE A 297 7.58 20.29 7.26
N LYS A 298 6.98 19.56 8.20
CA LYS A 298 6.97 18.10 8.22
C LYS A 298 5.56 17.58 8.01
N PHE A 299 5.41 16.57 7.17
CA PHE A 299 4.14 15.93 6.88
C PHE A 299 4.32 14.41 6.94
N ALA A 300 3.38 13.73 7.56
CA ALA A 300 3.32 12.28 7.59
C ALA A 300 2.27 11.79 6.60
N THR A 301 2.59 10.78 5.82
CA THR A 301 1.64 10.08 4.95
C THR A 301 1.49 8.63 5.40
N LEU A 302 0.33 8.05 5.09
CA LEU A 302 0.11 6.61 5.16
C LEU A 302 -0.26 6.14 3.75
N SER A 303 0.60 5.31 3.17
CA SER A 303 0.51 4.82 1.79
C SER A 303 0.36 3.31 1.75
N ILE A 304 -0.39 2.80 0.77
CA ILE A 304 -0.46 1.37 0.48
C ILE A 304 0.87 0.92 -0.11
N VAL A 305 1.39 -0.22 0.36
CA VAL A 305 2.66 -0.79 -0.12
C VAL A 305 2.55 -2.28 -0.43
N GLY A 306 3.44 -2.78 -1.28
CA GLY A 306 3.46 -4.17 -1.73
C GLY A 306 2.81 -4.32 -3.10
N TRP A 307 1.90 -5.31 -3.20
CA TRP A 307 1.30 -5.77 -4.46
C TRP A 307 0.09 -4.95 -4.92
N ASN A 308 -0.37 -4.00 -4.10
CA ASN A 308 -1.53 -3.17 -4.39
C ASN A 308 -1.10 -1.82 -4.99
N ILE A 309 -2.03 -1.08 -5.60
CA ILE A 309 -1.74 0.26 -6.13
C ILE A 309 -1.25 1.15 -4.97
N PRO A 310 -0.09 1.82 -5.11
CA PRO A 310 0.49 2.65 -4.06
C PRO A 310 -0.28 3.97 -3.97
N LEU A 311 -1.46 3.93 -3.35
CA LEU A 311 -2.28 5.11 -3.07
C LEU A 311 -2.00 5.61 -1.65
N ILE A 312 -1.90 6.93 -1.53
CA ILE A 312 -1.78 7.60 -0.24
C ILE A 312 -3.18 7.75 0.33
N LEU A 313 -3.43 7.08 1.46
CA LEU A 313 -4.75 7.02 2.08
C LEU A 313 -5.00 8.12 3.10
N ALA A 314 -3.94 8.63 3.72
CA ALA A 314 -4.06 9.67 4.72
C ALA A 314 -2.82 10.57 4.77
N VAL A 315 -3.06 11.85 5.07
CA VAL A 315 -2.04 12.87 5.28
C VAL A 315 -2.25 13.52 6.65
N GLU A 316 -1.16 13.76 7.38
CA GLU A 316 -1.18 14.42 8.67
C GLU A 316 -0.01 15.40 8.80
N PRO A 317 -0.24 16.64 9.25
CA PRO A 317 0.86 17.53 9.55
C PRO A 317 1.58 17.13 10.84
N VAL A 318 2.90 17.29 10.83
CA VAL A 318 3.77 16.92 11.94
C VAL A 318 4.30 18.20 12.60
N ARG A 319 4.10 18.30 13.92
CA ARG A 319 4.68 19.37 14.74
C ARG A 319 5.73 18.78 15.67
N GLU A 320 6.99 19.08 15.35
CA GLU A 320 8.20 18.80 16.14
C GLU A 320 8.17 19.53 17.49
N SER A 321 8.70 18.92 18.56
CA SER A 321 9.23 19.68 19.70
C SER A 321 10.64 20.11 19.31
N SER A 322 10.82 21.37 18.91
CA SER A 322 12.15 21.86 18.53
C SER A 322 12.98 22.19 19.79
N PRO A 323 14.33 22.12 19.76
CA PRO A 323 15.19 22.51 20.90
C PRO A 323 15.01 23.97 21.36
N TRP A 324 14.53 24.85 20.48
CA TRP A 324 14.21 26.26 20.77
C TRP A 324 12.72 26.48 21.10
N ASP A 325 11.91 25.42 21.11
CA ASP A 325 10.47 25.47 21.32
C ASP A 325 10.10 24.65 22.58
N GLN A 326 9.43 25.27 23.55
CA GLN A 326 9.00 24.62 24.79
C GLN A 326 7.75 23.74 24.58
N ASN A 327 7.67 23.02 23.46
CA ASN A 327 6.55 22.12 23.19
C ASN A 327 6.72 20.79 23.94
N PRO A 328 5.63 20.21 24.46
CA PRO A 328 5.66 18.88 25.08
C PRO A 328 6.21 17.82 24.11
N PRO A 329 6.81 16.72 24.62
CA PRO A 329 7.52 15.73 23.81
C PRO A 329 6.68 15.17 22.66
N ASN A 330 7.36 14.86 21.56
CA ASN A 330 6.78 14.46 20.27
C ASN A 330 5.68 13.40 20.46
N ARG A 331 4.43 13.78 20.19
CA ARG A 331 3.26 12.91 20.33
C ARG A 331 3.00 12.13 19.03
N VAL A 332 4.04 11.53 18.45
CA VAL A 332 4.00 10.77 17.18
C VAL A 332 2.87 9.74 17.17
N HIS A 333 2.63 9.07 18.30
CA HIS A 333 1.53 8.12 18.47
C HIS A 333 0.15 8.72 18.13
N ARG A 334 -0.07 10.02 18.34
CA ARG A 334 -1.34 10.69 17.95
C ARG A 334 -1.45 10.86 16.44
N ILE A 335 -0.33 11.15 15.77
CA ILE A 335 -0.26 11.25 14.31
C ILE A 335 -0.54 9.88 13.71
N VAL A 336 0.15 8.84 14.18
CA VAL A 336 -0.10 7.43 13.79
C VAL A 336 -1.57 7.06 13.98
N ARG A 337 -2.17 7.40 15.12
CA ARG A 337 -3.59 7.14 15.39
C ARG A 337 -4.52 7.80 14.37
N ARG A 338 -4.27 9.05 13.99
CA ARG A 338 -5.11 9.77 13.03
C ARG A 338 -4.95 9.20 11.62
N LEU A 339 -3.70 8.96 11.20
CA LEU A 339 -3.41 8.35 9.89
C LEU A 339 -4.09 6.99 9.73
N VAL A 340 -3.90 6.09 10.71
CA VAL A 340 -4.45 4.73 10.65
C VAL A 340 -5.98 4.75 10.69
N ARG A 341 -6.61 5.58 11.54
CA ARG A 341 -8.07 5.70 11.58
C ARG A 341 -8.66 6.18 10.27
N ARG A 342 -8.11 7.25 9.69
CA ARG A 342 -8.56 7.77 8.39
C ARG A 342 -8.41 6.73 7.29
N ALA A 343 -7.29 6.02 7.27
CA ALA A 343 -7.06 4.96 6.29
C ALA A 343 -8.01 3.74 6.49
N GLN A 344 -8.34 3.38 7.73
CA GLN A 344 -9.29 2.31 8.05
C GLN A 344 -10.73 2.61 7.62
N GLU A 345 -11.09 3.89 7.43
CA GLU A 345 -12.39 4.27 6.86
C GLU A 345 -12.49 3.90 5.37
N HIS A 346 -11.35 3.70 4.70
CA HIS A 346 -11.28 3.40 3.27
C HIS A 346 -11.00 1.93 2.98
N VAL A 347 -10.06 1.31 3.71
CA VAL A 347 -9.61 -0.07 3.45
C VAL A 347 -9.30 -0.81 4.75
N PRO A 348 -9.51 -2.14 4.80
CA PRO A 348 -9.02 -2.95 5.91
C PRO A 348 -7.49 -2.97 5.92
N ILE A 349 -6.87 -2.70 7.07
CA ILE A 349 -5.41 -2.67 7.23
C ILE A 349 -4.97 -3.91 8.01
N GLU A 350 -4.08 -4.70 7.42
CA GLU A 350 -3.47 -5.85 8.10
C GLU A 350 -2.23 -5.43 8.89
N MET A 351 -1.32 -4.71 8.23
CA MET A 351 0.01 -4.43 8.76
C MET A 351 0.43 -3.00 8.45
N VAL A 352 1.05 -2.36 9.44
CA VAL A 352 1.64 -1.03 9.33
C VAL A 352 3.16 -1.14 9.44
N LEU A 353 3.86 -0.70 8.39
CA LEU A 353 5.32 -0.56 8.37
C LEU A 353 5.71 0.87 8.74
N CYS A 354 6.54 1.04 9.76
CA CYS A 354 7.06 2.36 10.15
C CYS A 354 8.59 2.37 10.16
N ASP A 355 9.24 3.51 9.92
CA ASP A 355 10.68 3.62 10.13
C ASP A 355 11.04 3.68 11.62
N ARG A 356 12.33 3.51 11.94
CA ARG A 356 12.92 3.57 13.29
C ARG A 356 12.70 4.90 14.01
N GLU A 357 12.23 5.93 13.32
CA GLU A 357 11.79 7.19 13.94
C GLU A 357 10.49 7.03 14.74
N PHE A 358 9.73 5.97 14.47
CA PHE A 358 8.49 5.61 15.16
C PHE A 358 8.70 4.59 16.28
N ASP A 359 9.94 4.17 16.56
CA ASP A 359 10.30 3.26 17.67
C ASP A 359 9.96 3.90 19.03
N SER A 360 8.75 3.67 19.52
CA SER A 360 8.31 4.10 20.85
C SER A 360 7.19 3.21 21.39
N LYS A 361 7.20 2.99 22.71
CA LYS A 361 6.16 2.22 23.42
C LYS A 361 4.74 2.75 23.15
N ALA A 362 4.57 4.07 23.09
CA ALA A 362 3.28 4.71 22.82
C ALA A 362 2.77 4.42 21.39
N VAL A 363 3.66 4.34 20.40
CA VAL A 363 3.30 3.97 19.02
C VAL A 363 2.90 2.50 18.95
N TYR A 364 3.68 1.59 19.55
CA TYR A 364 3.34 0.16 19.61
C TYR A 364 1.95 -0.06 20.21
N GLN A 365 1.70 0.53 21.38
CA GLN A 365 0.39 0.39 22.03
C GLN A 365 -0.73 1.04 21.21
N THR A 366 -0.46 2.13 20.50
CA THR A 366 -1.46 2.76 19.64
C THR A 366 -1.85 1.85 18.47
N LEU A 367 -0.88 1.23 17.80
CA LEU A 367 -1.14 0.31 16.69
C LEU A 367 -1.90 -0.93 17.18
N SER A 368 -1.51 -1.48 18.34
CA SER A 368 -2.25 -2.57 18.98
C SER A 368 -3.69 -2.18 19.35
N ASN A 369 -3.91 -1.00 19.92
CA ASN A 369 -5.26 -0.49 20.25
C ASN A 369 -6.14 -0.26 19.00
N LEU A 370 -5.53 -0.09 17.81
CA LEU A 370 -6.22 0.05 16.53
C LEU A 370 -6.43 -1.29 15.82
N ASN A 371 -6.06 -2.40 16.46
CA ASN A 371 -6.18 -3.76 15.96
C ASN A 371 -5.49 -3.97 14.60
N VAL A 372 -4.30 -3.39 14.44
CA VAL A 372 -3.44 -3.58 13.26
C VAL A 372 -2.10 -4.17 13.66
N ASN A 373 -1.54 -5.04 12.81
CA ASN A 373 -0.20 -5.55 13.04
C ASN A 373 0.84 -4.50 12.70
N TYR A 374 2.04 -4.61 13.27
CA TYR A 374 3.12 -3.70 12.94
C TYR A 374 4.45 -4.40 12.77
N LEU A 375 5.31 -3.77 11.97
CA LEU A 375 6.72 -4.14 11.83
C LEU A 375 7.54 -2.84 11.82
N ILE A 376 8.30 -2.61 12.89
CA ILE A 376 9.05 -1.37 13.11
C ILE A 376 10.49 -1.72 13.47
N PRO A 377 11.50 -1.27 12.70
CA PRO A 377 12.89 -1.48 13.06
C PRO A 377 13.22 -0.70 14.33
N LYS A 378 14.02 -1.31 15.21
CA LYS A 378 14.44 -0.70 16.48
C LYS A 378 15.75 0.04 16.35
N ARG A 379 15.91 1.02 17.24
CA ARG A 379 17.23 1.58 17.57
C ARG A 379 17.92 0.62 18.53
N ILE A 380 19.13 0.19 18.18
CA ILE A 380 19.92 -0.72 19.01
C ILE A 380 20.44 0.07 20.22
N HIS A 381 19.91 -0.22 21.40
CA HIS A 381 20.42 0.29 22.67
C HIS A 381 21.21 -0.80 23.42
N SER A 382 21.57 -0.55 24.67
CA SER A 382 22.38 -1.50 25.46
C SER A 382 21.68 -2.84 25.69
N ALA A 383 20.35 -2.84 25.83
CA ALA A 383 19.58 -4.07 26.02
C ALA A 383 19.60 -4.95 24.76
N GLU A 384 19.30 -4.38 23.60
CA GLU A 384 19.34 -5.12 22.33
C GLU A 384 20.77 -5.55 21.97
N ARG A 385 21.79 -4.77 22.36
CA ARG A 385 23.20 -5.15 22.16
C ARG A 385 23.58 -6.38 22.98
N GLY A 386 23.18 -6.45 24.25
CA GLY A 386 23.43 -7.63 25.08
C GLY A 386 22.72 -8.88 24.54
N ALA A 387 21.51 -8.73 24.01
CA ALA A 387 20.81 -9.83 23.35
C ALA A 387 21.52 -10.30 22.07
N ILE A 388 22.04 -9.37 21.26
CA ILE A 388 22.85 -9.70 20.07
C ILE A 388 24.15 -10.41 20.47
N GLU A 389 24.83 -9.96 21.52
CA GLU A 389 26.06 -10.59 22.03
C GLU A 389 25.79 -12.03 22.49
N ALA A 390 24.75 -12.27 23.30
CA ALA A 390 24.35 -13.60 23.74
C ALA A 390 23.97 -14.52 22.55
N MET A 391 23.21 -13.99 21.58
CA MET A 391 22.86 -14.70 20.35
C MET A 391 24.10 -15.16 19.56
N ASN A 392 25.10 -14.28 19.45
CA ASN A 392 26.36 -14.59 18.76
C ASN A 392 27.21 -15.62 19.52
N GLU A 393 27.23 -15.56 20.85
CA GLU A 393 27.91 -16.57 21.70
C GLU A 393 27.29 -17.96 21.52
N ASP A 394 25.97 -18.02 21.38
CA ASP A 394 25.20 -19.25 21.11
C ASP A 394 25.24 -19.68 19.62
N ARG A 395 26.01 -18.98 18.78
CA ARG A 395 26.17 -19.21 17.33
C ARG A 395 24.84 -19.24 16.57
N GLN A 396 23.89 -18.39 16.98
CA GLN A 396 22.62 -18.18 16.29
C GLN A 396 22.73 -16.97 15.36
N GLU A 397 22.20 -17.08 14.15
CA GLU A 397 22.11 -15.93 13.22
C GLU A 397 20.77 -15.18 13.35
N VAL A 398 19.75 -15.86 13.88
CA VAL A 398 18.39 -15.36 14.04
C VAL A 398 17.87 -15.70 15.43
N ALA A 399 17.23 -14.75 16.09
CA ALA A 399 16.61 -14.95 17.40
C ALA A 399 15.30 -14.17 17.53
N THR A 400 14.45 -14.64 18.44
CA THR A 400 13.16 -13.99 18.77
C THR A 400 13.03 -13.85 20.27
N GLU A 401 12.68 -12.66 20.75
CA GLU A 401 12.53 -12.35 22.16
C GLU A 401 11.11 -11.84 22.44
N SER A 402 10.40 -12.44 23.39
CA SER A 402 9.07 -11.97 23.79
C SER A 402 9.18 -10.83 24.79
N ALA A 403 8.37 -9.79 24.59
CA ALA A 403 8.31 -8.62 25.44
C ALA A 403 6.85 -8.20 25.69
N THR A 404 6.63 -7.34 26.68
CA THR A 404 5.32 -6.72 26.91
C THR A 404 5.51 -5.21 27.02
N VAL A 405 4.66 -4.46 26.30
CA VAL A 405 4.61 -3.01 26.41
C VAL A 405 3.56 -2.65 27.43
N HIS A 406 3.93 -1.82 28.41
CA HIS A 406 3.03 -1.21 29.37
C HIS A 406 3.12 0.32 29.28
N VAL A 407 1.98 0.98 29.06
CA VAL A 407 1.81 2.43 29.08
C VAL A 407 0.46 2.79 29.73
N ASP A 408 0.26 4.05 30.13
CA ASP A 408 -0.97 4.48 30.83
C ASP A 408 -2.28 4.13 30.07
N HIS A 409 -2.20 4.05 28.75
CA HIS A 409 -3.32 3.81 27.85
C HIS A 409 -3.41 2.37 27.31
N GLY A 410 -2.75 1.41 27.98
CA GLY A 410 -2.92 -0.01 27.72
C GLY A 410 -1.63 -0.82 27.81
N SER A 411 -1.80 -2.12 27.59
CA SER A 411 -0.71 -3.08 27.54
C SER A 411 -0.95 -4.08 26.41
N HIS A 412 0.11 -4.57 25.79
CA HIS A 412 0.04 -5.71 24.86
C HIS A 412 1.36 -6.47 24.79
N ALA A 413 1.26 -7.75 24.44
CA ALA A 413 2.42 -8.59 24.14
C ALA A 413 3.00 -8.22 22.77
N MET A 414 4.31 -8.32 22.65
CA MET A 414 5.05 -8.08 21.42
C MET A 414 6.30 -8.97 21.35
N GLN A 415 6.96 -8.99 20.21
CA GLN A 415 8.24 -9.69 20.01
C GLN A 415 9.28 -8.78 19.36
N PHE A 416 10.53 -9.01 19.74
CA PHE A 416 11.70 -8.54 19.02
C PHE A 416 12.24 -9.65 18.12
N LEU A 417 12.51 -9.31 16.86
CA LEU A 417 13.07 -10.21 15.86
C LEU A 417 14.47 -9.73 15.52
N TYR A 418 15.47 -10.56 15.82
CA TYR A 418 16.88 -10.34 15.53
C TYR A 418 17.20 -11.12 14.25
N VAL A 419 17.54 -10.42 13.17
CA VAL A 419 17.78 -11.01 11.85
C VAL A 419 19.05 -10.44 11.21
N PRO A 420 19.72 -11.16 10.30
CA PRO A 420 20.86 -10.61 9.56
C PRO A 420 20.49 -9.31 8.84
N SER A 421 21.37 -8.30 8.95
CA SER A 421 21.20 -7.03 8.26
C SER A 421 21.38 -7.21 6.75
N THR A 422 20.49 -6.60 5.97
CA THR A 422 20.60 -6.55 4.50
C THR A 422 21.49 -5.41 3.99
N LYS A 423 21.92 -4.49 4.88
CA LYS A 423 22.69 -3.28 4.51
C LYS A 423 24.17 -3.35 4.96
N GLY A 424 24.67 -4.53 5.30
CA GLY A 424 26.07 -4.74 5.71
C GLY A 424 26.19 -5.82 6.78
N GLU A 425 27.39 -5.97 7.36
CA GLU A 425 27.64 -6.91 8.46
C GLU A 425 26.92 -6.45 9.75
N GLY A 426 26.18 -7.36 10.38
CA GLY A 426 25.53 -7.14 11.68
C GLY A 426 24.08 -7.62 11.74
N THR A 427 23.43 -7.34 12.87
CA THR A 427 22.05 -7.78 13.16
C THR A 427 21.11 -6.59 13.13
N ALA A 428 20.01 -6.72 12.38
CA ALA A 428 18.87 -5.81 12.43
C ALA A 428 17.85 -6.32 13.45
N VAL A 429 17.26 -5.39 14.21
CA VAL A 429 16.24 -5.70 15.22
C VAL A 429 14.92 -5.08 14.82
N PHE A 430 13.85 -5.87 14.81
CA PHE A 430 12.49 -5.42 14.51
C PHE A 430 11.55 -5.69 15.68
N ALA A 431 10.57 -4.81 15.85
CA ALA A 431 9.47 -4.93 16.80
C ALA A 431 8.18 -5.29 16.06
N THR A 432 7.46 -6.30 16.54
CA THR A 432 6.13 -6.68 16.03
C THR A 432 5.21 -7.16 17.15
N ASN A 433 3.89 -7.02 17.00
CA ASN A 433 2.88 -7.61 17.89
C ASN A 433 2.46 -9.03 17.49
N LEU A 434 3.06 -9.59 16.43
CA LEU A 434 2.83 -10.96 15.99
C LEU A 434 3.81 -11.92 16.68
N SER A 435 3.37 -13.15 16.87
CA SER A 435 4.24 -14.24 17.30
C SER A 435 4.88 -14.87 16.06
N VAL A 436 6.18 -14.68 15.90
CA VAL A 436 6.98 -15.17 14.77
C VAL A 436 8.07 -16.09 15.33
N GLY A 437 8.20 -17.28 14.75
CA GLY A 437 9.26 -18.22 15.14
C GLY A 437 10.62 -17.84 14.56
N PRO A 438 11.75 -18.28 15.15
CA PRO A 438 13.09 -17.99 14.64
C PRO A 438 13.30 -18.39 13.17
N LYS A 439 12.73 -19.52 12.73
CA LYS A 439 12.83 -19.98 11.33
C LYS A 439 12.19 -19.04 10.31
N GLU A 440 11.15 -18.31 10.72
CA GLU A 440 10.36 -17.44 9.85
C GLU A 440 10.75 -15.97 9.97
N ALA A 441 11.49 -15.59 11.01
CA ALA A 441 11.75 -14.20 11.37
C ALA A 441 12.45 -13.42 10.24
N GLU A 442 13.43 -14.01 9.55
CA GLU A 442 14.10 -13.36 8.42
C GLU A 442 13.11 -13.09 7.27
N THR A 443 12.35 -14.12 6.84
CA THR A 443 11.32 -13.98 5.80
C THR A 443 10.26 -12.97 6.19
N PHE A 444 9.85 -12.98 7.46
CA PHE A 444 8.88 -12.02 7.98
C PHE A 444 9.40 -10.58 7.89
N CYS A 445 10.66 -10.36 8.30
CA CYS A 445 11.30 -9.05 8.23
C CYS A 445 11.54 -8.57 6.79
N ARG A 446 11.64 -9.47 5.79
CA ARG A 446 11.69 -9.07 4.36
C ARG A 446 10.48 -8.25 3.92
N ARG A 447 9.31 -8.37 4.58
CA ARG A 447 8.14 -7.51 4.29
C ARG A 447 8.47 -6.02 4.44
N TYR A 448 9.44 -5.67 5.28
CA TYR A 448 9.88 -4.28 5.47
C TYR A 448 10.49 -3.66 4.20
N SER A 449 11.08 -4.45 3.30
CA SER A 449 11.68 -3.92 2.06
C SER A 449 10.67 -3.24 1.14
N ARG A 450 9.39 -3.64 1.21
CA ARG A 450 8.28 -3.07 0.42
C ARG A 450 8.07 -1.58 0.71
N ARG A 451 8.54 -1.08 1.85
CA ARG A 451 8.52 0.35 2.21
C ARG A 451 9.30 1.22 1.22
N TRP A 452 10.28 0.66 0.48
CA TRP A 452 11.08 1.39 -0.51
C TRP A 452 10.21 2.14 -1.55
N GLN A 453 9.00 1.63 -1.86
CA GLN A 453 8.06 2.31 -2.77
C GLN A 453 7.76 3.76 -2.36
N ILE A 454 7.75 4.07 -1.06
CA ILE A 454 7.48 5.42 -0.55
C ILE A 454 8.60 6.42 -0.90
N GLU A 455 9.85 5.96 -1.03
CA GLU A 455 10.94 6.87 -1.41
C GLU A 455 10.74 7.40 -2.83
N ASN A 456 10.26 6.55 -3.73
CA ASN A 456 9.94 6.94 -5.10
C ASN A 456 8.65 7.78 -5.15
N GLU A 457 7.64 7.44 -4.36
CA GLU A 457 6.43 8.27 -4.16
C GLU A 457 6.80 9.73 -3.82
N TYR A 458 7.65 9.94 -2.81
CA TYR A 458 8.04 11.30 -2.42
C TYR A 458 8.90 12.03 -3.45
N LYS A 459 9.72 11.31 -4.22
CA LYS A 459 10.47 11.92 -5.33
C LYS A 459 9.49 12.49 -6.36
N SER A 460 8.49 11.71 -6.77
CA SER A 460 7.47 12.19 -7.72
C SER A 460 6.66 13.35 -7.14
N ILE A 461 6.19 13.24 -5.89
CA ILE A 461 5.45 14.33 -5.21
C ILE A 461 6.25 15.63 -5.23
N LYS A 462 7.53 15.59 -4.87
CA LYS A 462 8.35 16.81 -4.74
C LYS A 462 8.79 17.39 -6.09
N ASN A 463 9.05 16.55 -7.08
CA ASN A 463 9.65 16.97 -8.34
C ASN A 463 8.61 17.29 -9.42
N ASP A 464 7.51 16.53 -9.48
CA ASP A 464 6.52 16.61 -10.57
C ASP A 464 5.24 17.34 -10.16
N PHE A 465 4.84 17.22 -8.88
CA PHE A 465 3.51 17.69 -8.42
C PHE A 465 3.57 18.92 -7.51
N LEU A 466 4.63 19.09 -6.70
CA LEU A 466 4.71 20.12 -5.67
C LEU A 466 5.09 21.49 -6.25
N ALA A 467 4.16 22.44 -6.17
CA ALA A 467 4.40 23.84 -6.52
C ALA A 467 5.46 24.51 -5.61
N LYS A 468 6.27 25.39 -6.19
CA LYS A 468 7.23 26.19 -5.40
C LYS A 468 6.51 27.38 -4.74
N THR A 469 6.89 27.70 -3.51
CA THR A 469 6.34 28.86 -2.81
C THR A 469 7.33 29.46 -1.83
N SER A 470 7.36 30.79 -1.77
CA SER A 470 8.06 31.57 -0.74
C SER A 470 7.14 31.94 0.43
N SER A 471 5.87 31.56 0.40
CA SER A 471 4.91 31.87 1.46
C SER A 471 5.36 31.28 2.80
N LYS A 472 5.31 32.10 3.86
CA LYS A 472 5.47 31.65 5.25
C LYS A 472 4.16 31.12 5.85
N ASP A 473 3.03 31.42 5.21
CA ASP A 473 1.70 31.00 5.69
C ASP A 473 1.56 29.48 5.59
N TYR A 474 1.41 28.83 6.74
CA TYR A 474 1.29 27.38 6.85
C TYR A 474 0.09 26.82 6.07
N ARG A 475 -1.01 27.55 5.92
CA ARG A 475 -2.17 27.10 5.14
C ARG A 475 -1.80 26.88 3.67
N VAL A 476 -0.97 27.78 3.12
CA VAL A 476 -0.46 27.65 1.76
C VAL A 476 0.46 26.43 1.64
N ARG A 477 1.32 26.20 2.65
CA ARG A 477 2.26 25.06 2.66
C ARG A 477 1.53 23.72 2.75
N LEU A 478 0.54 23.62 3.62
CA LEU A 478 -0.31 22.44 3.77
C LEU A 478 -1.11 22.19 2.49
N PHE A 479 -1.78 23.21 1.93
CA PHE A 479 -2.51 23.07 0.68
C PHE A 479 -1.63 22.56 -0.46
N TYR A 480 -0.44 23.15 -0.64
CA TYR A 480 0.46 22.76 -1.72
C TYR A 480 0.88 21.30 -1.59
N PHE A 481 1.16 20.83 -0.37
CA PHE A 481 1.53 19.45 -0.13
C PHE A 481 0.35 18.48 -0.32
N VAL A 482 -0.80 18.74 0.31
CA VAL A 482 -2.00 17.90 0.19
C VAL A 482 -2.48 17.81 -1.26
N PHE A 483 -2.44 18.92 -2.00
CA PHE A 483 -2.81 18.95 -3.41
C PHE A 483 -1.81 18.18 -4.28
N ALA A 484 -0.51 18.24 -3.97
CA ALA A 484 0.50 17.43 -4.68
C ALA A 484 0.30 15.93 -4.43
N VAL A 485 -0.06 15.55 -3.20
CA VAL A 485 -0.44 14.17 -2.84
C VAL A 485 -1.69 13.71 -3.60
N LEU A 486 -2.69 14.58 -3.73
CA LEU A 486 -3.88 14.30 -4.53
C LEU A 486 -3.53 14.03 -6.00
N LEU A 487 -2.68 14.87 -6.61
CA LEU A 487 -2.24 14.67 -7.99
C LEU A 487 -1.46 13.36 -8.17
N TYR A 488 -0.65 12.98 -7.18
CA TYR A 488 -0.01 11.67 -7.16
C TYR A 488 -1.05 10.53 -7.16
N ASN A 489 -2.09 10.60 -6.32
CA ASN A 489 -3.15 9.59 -6.32
C ASN A 489 -3.92 9.56 -7.64
N ILE A 490 -4.20 10.72 -8.26
CA ILE A 490 -4.82 10.80 -9.60
C ILE A 490 -3.92 10.08 -10.61
N TRP A 491 -2.62 10.35 -10.62
CA TRP A 491 -1.68 9.68 -11.52
C TRP A 491 -1.65 8.16 -11.33
N ARG A 492 -1.55 7.69 -10.08
CA ARG A 492 -1.55 6.25 -9.77
C ARG A 492 -2.87 5.57 -10.14
N LEU A 493 -4.00 6.27 -9.99
CA LEU A 493 -5.29 5.76 -10.43
C LEU A 493 -5.38 5.71 -11.96
N THR A 494 -4.97 6.78 -12.66
CA THR A 494 -4.94 6.79 -14.13
C THR A 494 -4.08 5.65 -14.67
N ASP A 495 -2.89 5.45 -14.11
CA ASP A 495 -2.00 4.34 -14.46
C ASP A 495 -2.69 2.99 -14.29
N PHE A 496 -3.37 2.79 -13.17
CA PHE A 496 -4.12 1.57 -12.91
C PHE A 496 -5.27 1.37 -13.90
N LEU A 497 -6.08 2.40 -14.14
CA LEU A 497 -7.25 2.29 -15.01
C LEU A 497 -6.87 2.02 -16.47
N LEU A 498 -5.76 2.59 -16.94
CA LEU A 498 -5.22 2.27 -18.26
C LEU A 498 -4.79 0.80 -18.32
N LYS A 499 -4.02 0.33 -17.33
CA LYS A 499 -3.58 -1.06 -17.27
C LYS A 499 -4.72 -2.07 -17.09
N ALA A 500 -5.77 -1.71 -16.35
CA ALA A 500 -6.95 -2.54 -16.16
C ALA A 500 -7.76 -2.74 -17.45
N GLY A 501 -7.55 -1.89 -18.46
CA GLY A 501 -8.16 -2.02 -19.79
C GLY A 501 -7.40 -2.92 -20.77
N VAL A 502 -6.26 -3.51 -20.38
CA VAL A 502 -5.40 -4.31 -21.25
C VAL A 502 -5.24 -5.73 -20.71
N ASP A 503 -5.46 -6.74 -21.56
CA ASP A 503 -5.25 -8.17 -21.28
C ASP A 503 -3.74 -8.53 -21.23
N GLY A 504 -2.99 -7.90 -20.32
CA GLY A 504 -1.54 -8.05 -20.14
C GLY A 504 -1.09 -8.07 -18.68
N GLU A 505 0.14 -8.52 -18.42
CA GLU A 505 0.76 -8.44 -17.09
C GLU A 505 0.92 -6.97 -16.67
N MET A 506 0.36 -6.60 -15.51
CA MET A 506 0.53 -5.25 -14.95
C MET A 506 1.98 -5.06 -14.47
N ASP A 507 2.82 -4.43 -15.29
CA ASP A 507 4.13 -3.92 -14.86
C ASP A 507 3.95 -2.82 -13.78
N TYR A 508 4.87 -2.75 -12.81
CA TYR A 508 4.95 -1.64 -11.86
C TYR A 508 5.32 -0.32 -12.55
N ALA A 509 6.00 -0.37 -13.70
CA ALA A 509 6.33 0.81 -14.49
C ALA A 509 5.06 1.53 -14.94
N PRO A 510 4.89 2.83 -14.61
CA PRO A 510 3.70 3.58 -15.02
C PRO A 510 3.59 3.70 -16.55
N VAL A 511 2.39 3.53 -17.11
CA VAL A 511 2.09 3.77 -18.54
C VAL A 511 2.41 5.21 -18.91
N LEU A 512 1.98 6.15 -18.05
CA LEU A 512 2.27 7.57 -18.16
C LEU A 512 3.28 7.95 -17.09
N THR A 513 4.31 8.70 -17.46
CA THR A 513 5.15 9.37 -16.47
C THR A 513 4.32 10.36 -15.64
N ALA A 514 4.80 10.68 -14.43
CA ALA A 514 4.16 11.69 -13.59
C ALA A 514 4.04 13.04 -14.34
N GLY A 515 5.07 13.43 -15.10
CA GLY A 515 5.07 14.64 -15.91
C GLY A 515 3.97 14.67 -16.97
N GLU A 516 3.83 13.60 -17.75
CA GLU A 516 2.77 13.48 -18.77
C GLU A 516 1.38 13.55 -18.15
N CYS A 517 1.15 12.82 -17.06
CA CYS A 517 -0.14 12.86 -16.37
C CYS A 517 -0.48 14.28 -15.87
N VAL A 518 0.49 15.00 -15.30
CA VAL A 518 0.28 16.37 -14.81
C VAL A 518 0.00 17.34 -15.96
N GLU A 519 0.66 17.17 -17.11
CA GLU A 519 0.39 17.98 -18.30
C GLU A 519 -1.05 17.77 -18.80
N ILE A 520 -1.54 16.54 -18.76
CA ILE A 520 -2.93 16.22 -19.12
C ILE A 520 -3.92 16.79 -18.09
N VAL A 521 -3.62 16.69 -16.79
CA VAL A 521 -4.48 17.24 -15.73
C VAL A 521 -4.51 18.78 -15.80
N ALA A 522 -3.38 19.43 -16.10
CA ALA A 522 -3.25 20.89 -16.20
C ALA A 522 -3.75 21.46 -17.54
N SER A 523 -3.75 20.65 -18.59
CA SER A 523 -4.40 21.01 -19.84
C SER A 523 -5.89 20.87 -19.62
N GLY A 524 -6.62 21.98 -19.71
CA GLY A 524 -8.08 21.90 -19.86
C GLY A 524 -8.37 21.33 -21.24
N LEU A 525 -8.21 20.02 -21.40
CA LEU A 525 -8.64 19.26 -22.55
C LEU A 525 -10.13 18.99 -22.36
N ILE A 526 -10.92 20.03 -22.62
CA ILE A 526 -12.15 19.98 -23.41
C ILE A 526 -12.34 21.40 -24.00
N PRO A 527 -12.48 21.59 -25.32
CA PRO A 527 -13.23 22.72 -25.85
C PRO A 527 -14.63 22.76 -25.21
N PRO A 528 -15.24 23.93 -24.96
CA PRO A 528 -16.69 23.95 -24.81
C PRO A 528 -17.31 23.55 -26.15
N ASP A 529 -18.26 22.61 -26.06
CA ASP A 529 -19.13 22.06 -27.11
C ASP A 529 -18.57 20.93 -27.99
#